data_AF-A0A7X6PSQ2-F1
#
_entry.id   AF-A0A7X6PSQ2-F1
#
_cell.length_a   1.000
_cell.length_b   1.000
_cell.length_c   1.000
_cell.angle_alpha   90.00
_cell.angle_beta   90.00
_cell.angle_gamma   90.00
#
_symmetry.space_group_name_H-M   'P 1'
#
loop_
_entity.id
_entity.type
_entity.pdbx_description
1 polymer ?
#
loop_
_entity_poly.entity_id
_entity_poly.type
_entity_poly.pdbx_seq_one_letter_code
_entity_poly.pdbx_strand_id
1 'polypeptide(L)' 'MYQGFILFLGTDDLKGTAHLYRTQLELGLYKDQKTCNIYKTNEASSIGFCTHLNKTIDGRSPILTLIVD' A
#
# COMPACT_ATOMS: atom_id res chain seq x y z
N MET A 1 0.31 -14.98 19.30
CA MET A 1 -0.42 -15.00 18.01
C MET A 1 -0.38 -13.61 17.42
N TYR A 2 -0.10 -13.47 16.12
CA TYR A 2 -0.14 -12.18 15.43
C TYR A 2 -1.59 -11.77 15.15
N GLN A 3 -1.90 -10.48 15.24
CA GLN A 3 -3.26 -9.94 15.11
C GLN A 3 -3.54 -9.27 13.75
N GLY A 4 -2.52 -9.15 12.90
CA GLY A 4 -2.60 -8.39 11.67
C GLY A 4 -1.28 -8.40 10.91
N PHE A 5 -1.27 -7.81 9.71
CA PHE A 5 -0.07 -7.69 8.89
C PHE A 5 -0.08 -6.40 8.08
N ILE A 6 1.11 -5.99 7.65
CA ILE A 6 1.29 -4.91 6.68
C ILE A 6 2.08 -5.46 5.50
N LEU A 7 1.51 -5.39 4.30
CA LEU A 7 2.23 -5.69 3.06
C LEU A 7 2.99 -4.45 2.60
N PHE A 8 4.29 -4.55 2.34
CA PHE A 8 5.09 -3.45 1.80
C PHE A 8 5.47 -3.70 0.34
N LEU A 9 5.20 -2.72 -0.52
CA LEU A 9 5.49 -2.73 -1.95
C LEU A 9 6.36 -1.53 -2.35
N GLY A 10 7.20 -1.70 -3.37
CA GLY A 10 8.01 -0.62 -3.94
C GLY A 10 7.23 0.27 -4.91
N THR A 11 7.50 1.57 -4.90
CA THR A 11 6.97 2.54 -5.88
C THR A 11 7.99 3.64 -6.15
N ASP A 12 8.10 4.10 -7.40
CA ASP A 12 8.95 5.27 -7.73
C ASP A 12 8.20 6.60 -7.58
N ASP A 13 6.87 6.55 -7.57
CA ASP A 13 6.01 7.74 -7.48
C ASP A 13 5.04 7.60 -6.31
N LEU A 14 5.50 8.10 -5.15
CA LEU A 14 4.69 8.10 -3.95
C LEU A 14 3.46 9.03 -4.07
N LYS A 15 3.52 10.08 -4.90
CA LYS A 15 2.41 11.02 -5.09
C LYS A 15 1.31 10.38 -5.94
N GLY A 16 1.66 9.80 -7.09
CA GLY A 16 0.72 9.07 -7.94
C GLY A 16 0.12 7.86 -7.21
N THR A 17 0.96 7.12 -6.47
CA THR A 17 0.49 6.03 -5.61
C THR A 17 -0.50 6.52 -4.55
N ALA A 18 -0.18 7.64 -3.88
CA ALA A 18 -1.09 8.22 -2.90
C ALA A 18 -2.41 8.68 -3.54
N HIS A 19 -2.37 9.25 -4.74
CA HIS A 19 -3.59 9.63 -5.44
C HIS A 19 -4.50 8.42 -5.70
N LEU A 20 -3.94 7.30 -6.15
CA LEU A 20 -4.72 6.07 -6.36
C LEU A 20 -5.30 5.54 -5.04
N TYR A 21 -4.45 5.24 -4.05
CA TYR A 21 -4.90 4.54 -2.85
C TYR A 21 -5.69 5.42 -1.86
N ARG A 22 -5.35 6.71 -1.74
CA ARG A 22 -6.02 7.62 -0.80
C ARG A 22 -7.20 8.35 -1.43
N THR A 23 -7.11 8.75 -2.69
CA THR A 23 -8.13 9.59 -3.33
C THR A 23 -9.12 8.75 -4.14
N GLN A 24 -8.64 7.83 -4.98
CA GLN A 24 -9.54 7.04 -5.83
C GLN A 24 -10.15 5.85 -5.09
N LEU A 25 -9.36 5.16 -4.27
CA LEU A 25 -9.82 4.03 -3.44
C LEU A 25 -10.23 4.43 -2.03
N GLU A 26 -10.08 5.71 -1.68
CA GLU A 26 -10.47 6.28 -0.38
C GLU A 26 -9.91 5.54 0.84
N LEU A 27 -8.79 4.83 0.71
CA LEU A 27 -8.19 4.11 1.83
C LEU A 27 -7.66 5.09 2.88
N GLY A 28 -7.96 4.79 4.14
CA GLY A 28 -7.50 5.58 5.27
C GLY A 28 -5.97 5.56 5.39
N LEU A 29 -5.33 6.72 5.37
CA LEU A 29 -3.90 6.86 5.62
C LEU A 29 -3.61 6.51 7.09
N TYR A 30 -2.95 5.38 7.32
CA TYR A 30 -2.50 4.95 8.64
C TYR A 30 -1.25 5.71 9.09
N LYS A 31 -0.27 5.87 8.19
CA LYS A 31 1.01 6.53 8.50
C LYS A 31 1.69 7.05 7.23
N ASP A 32 2.23 8.27 7.33
CA ASP A 32 3.13 8.87 6.34
C ASP A 32 4.53 8.96 6.96
N GLN A 33 5.52 8.40 6.26
CA GLN A 33 6.93 8.38 6.67
C GLN A 33 7.82 9.19 5.72
N LYS A 34 7.24 10.00 4.83
CA LYS A 34 7.88 10.74 3.72
C LYS A 34 8.46 9.86 2.62
N THR A 35 9.08 8.73 2.97
CA THR A 35 9.59 7.73 2.02
C THR A 35 8.62 6.56 1.81
N CYS A 36 7.60 6.44 2.67
CA CYS A 36 6.52 5.47 2.54
C CYS A 36 5.17 6.05 2.99
N ASN A 37 4.10 5.60 2.34
CA ASN A 37 2.73 5.82 2.80
C ASN A 37 2.07 4.46 3.08
N ILE A 38 1.40 4.36 4.23
CA ILE A 38 0.72 3.14 4.68
C ILE A 38 -0.77 3.41 4.79
N TYR A 39 -1.58 2.57 4.16
CA TYR A 39 -3.03 2.69 4.07
C TYR A 39 -3.72 1.48 4.72
N LYS A 40 -4.82 1.72 5.43
CA LYS A 40 -5.68 0.67 5.98
C LYS A 40 -6.45 0.00 4.85
N THR A 41 -6.43 -1.34 4.82
CA THR A 41 -7.28 -2.14 3.94
C THR A 41 -8.49 -2.71 4.70
N ASN A 42 -8.33 -2.94 6.00
CA ASN A 42 -9.38 -3.23 6.97
C ASN A 42 -8.88 -2.89 8.39
N GLU A 43 -9.61 -3.26 9.44
CA GLU A 43 -9.22 -2.96 10.82
C GLU A 43 -7.84 -3.52 11.21
N ALA A 44 -7.56 -4.76 10.79
CA ALA A 44 -6.39 -5.54 11.19
C ALA A 44 -5.20 -5.47 10.20
N SER A 45 -5.42 -5.00 8.97
CA SER A 45 -4.45 -5.11 7.88
C SER A 45 -4.19 -3.78 7.20
N SER A 46 -3.01 -3.65 6.60
CA SER A 46 -2.60 -2.44 5.89
C SER A 46 -1.69 -2.76 4.71
N ILE A 47 -1.57 -1.81 3.79
CA ILE A 47 -0.64 -1.86 2.68
C ILE A 47 0.22 -0.60 2.66
N GLY A 48 1.54 -0.79 2.55
CA GLY A 48 2.53 0.26 2.49
C GLY A 48 3.19 0.34 1.12
N PHE A 49 3.39 1.55 0.62
CA PHE A 49 4.14 1.80 -0.60
C PHE A 49 5.35 2.67 -0.28
N CYS A 50 6.53 2.23 -0.72
CA CYS A 50 7.81 2.80 -0.32
C CYS A 50 8.72 3.11 -1.53
N THR A 51 9.38 4.25 -1.49
CA THR A 51 10.36 4.68 -2.52
C THR A 51 11.74 4.05 -2.36
N HIS A 52 12.04 3.49 -1.19
CA HIS A 52 13.31 2.82 -0.91
C HIS A 52 13.25 1.29 -1.11
N LEU A 53 12.10 0.76 -1.54
CA LEU A 53 11.94 -0.65 -1.90
C LEU A 53 11.90 -0.79 -3.41
N ASN A 54 12.51 -1.85 -3.92
CA ASN A 54 12.45 -2.15 -5.35
C ASN A 54 11.02 -2.42 -5.78
N LYS A 55 10.55 -1.70 -6.80
CA LYS A 55 9.31 -2.08 -7.50
C LYS A 55 9.52 -3.41 -8.22
N THR A 56 8.50 -4.27 -8.15
CA THR A 56 8.48 -5.53 -8.92
C THR A 56 7.55 -5.31 -10.11
N ILE A 57 8.09 -5.36 -11.33
CA ILE A 57 7.42 -4.89 -12.56
C ILE A 57 7.37 -5.95 -13.68
N ASP A 58 7.61 -7.22 -13.36
CA ASP A 58 7.63 -8.31 -14.35
C ASP A 58 6.76 -9.49 -13.87
N GLY A 59 6.99 -10.71 -14.39
CA GLY A 59 6.22 -11.94 -14.08
C GLY A 59 6.21 -12.40 -12.60
N ARG A 60 6.68 -11.56 -11.67
CA ARG A 60 6.57 -11.72 -10.21
C ARG A 60 5.84 -10.55 -9.53
N SER A 61 5.18 -9.70 -10.30
CA SER A 61 4.47 -8.54 -9.77
C SER A 61 3.38 -9.03 -8.80
N PRO A 62 3.32 -8.49 -7.58
CA PRO A 62 2.29 -8.87 -6.62
C PRO A 62 0.93 -8.39 -7.14
N ILE A 63 -0.05 -9.28 -7.14
CA ILE A 63 -1.45 -8.95 -7.42
C ILE A 63 -2.12 -8.65 -6.09
N LEU A 64 -2.67 -7.44 -5.97
CA LEU A 64 -3.56 -7.07 -4.86
C LEU A 64 -5.00 -7.14 -5.34
N THR A 65 -5.79 -8.01 -4.71
CA THR A 65 -7.24 -8.08 -4.94
C THR A 65 -7.96 -7.63 -3.68
N LEU A 66 -8.72 -6.55 -3.79
CA LEU A 66 -9.59 -6.05 -2.74
C LEU A 66 -11.02 -6.42 -3.11
N ILE A 67 -11.67 -7.22 -2.27
CA ILE A 67 -13.09 -7.57 -2.42
C ILE A 67 -13.87 -6.60 -1.55
N VAL A 68 -14.86 -5.93 -2.14
CA VAL A 68 -15.78 -4.99 -1.50
C VAL A 68 -17.21 -5.54 -1.60
N ASP A 69 -18.11 -5.05 -0.75
CA ASP A 69 -19.54 -5.40 -0.79
C ASP A 69 -20.27 -4.83 -2.02
#